data_AF-A0A4C1SWW7-F1
#
_entry.id   AF-A0A4C1SWW7-F1
#
_cell.length_a   1.000
_cell.length_b   1.000
_cell.length_c   1.000
_cell.angle_alpha   90.00
_cell.angle_beta   90.00
_cell.angle_gamma   90.00
#
_symmetry.space_group_name_H-M   'P 1'
#
loop_
_entity.id
_entity.type
_entity.pdbx_description
1 polymer ?
#
loop_
_entity_poly.entity_id
_entity_poly.type
_entity_poly.pdbx_seq_one_letter_code
_entity_poly.pdbx_strand_id
1 'polypeptide(L)'
;MEECSIFTRKRKLADSTNDLTTKDLSDALSIKYTKDSERVRSQITKSVADASPLRLKRIKESIPTPTTAQIKKYGSEEALALFLDLELSKEKYEKLRTSLMRHGADVLPGYKHITQAKINSRPLRTEFTEVSAKANLQDLMDHTAKRLLESLPENEVEILPEKLTLISKWGCDGSSGQSVYKQRISSNDATISDGNMFMASVVPLRLKSDVSLHWKNPRPSSVHYCRPIMFQFAKESAELIRTTVKDIEEQISKIKLTRVQIGEGKYIECSYEFHLTMVDGKVVNELTGTTSTLSCPICKRVRRTSVI
;
A
#
# COMPACT_ATOMS: atom_id res chain seq x y z
N MET A 1 -54.22 -8.58 -12.00
CA MET A 1 -53.57 -9.90 -11.84
C MET A 1 -52.45 -9.74 -10.84
N GLU A 2 -52.55 -10.39 -9.68
CA GLU A 2 -51.58 -10.31 -8.58
C GLU A 2 -50.15 -10.64 -9.04
N GLU A 3 -49.19 -9.77 -8.72
CA GLU A 3 -47.77 -10.04 -8.92
C GLU A 3 -47.29 -11.09 -7.90
N CYS A 4 -47.40 -12.35 -8.29
CA CYS A 4 -46.78 -13.46 -7.57
C CYS A 4 -45.25 -13.35 -7.62
N SER A 5 -44.55 -13.71 -6.54
CA SER A 5 -43.09 -13.68 -6.49
C SER A 5 -42.44 -14.49 -7.62
N ILE A 6 -41.24 -14.09 -8.06
CA ILE A 6 -40.50 -14.75 -9.16
C ILE A 6 -40.33 -16.26 -8.87
N PHE A 7 -40.14 -16.64 -7.61
CA PHE A 7 -40.00 -18.04 -7.20
C PHE A 7 -41.29 -18.84 -7.41
N THR A 8 -42.44 -18.28 -6.99
CA THR A 8 -43.75 -18.92 -7.17
C THR A 8 -44.12 -19.04 -8.65
N ARG A 9 -43.79 -18.02 -9.46
CA ARG A 9 -44.01 -18.06 -10.92
C ARG A 9 -43.17 -19.15 -11.58
N LYS A 10 -41.89 -19.30 -11.21
CA LYS A 10 -41.01 -20.35 -11.72
C LYS A 10 -41.49 -21.76 -11.36
N ARG A 11 -41.98 -21.97 -10.13
CA ARG A 11 -42.52 -23.27 -9.69
C ARG A 11 -43.78 -23.65 -10.48
N LYS A 12 -44.75 -22.73 -10.60
CA LYS A 12 -45.97 -22.96 -11.41
C LYS A 12 -45.67 -23.27 -12.88
N LEU A 13 -44.68 -22.57 -13.46
CA LEU A 13 -44.22 -22.85 -14.82
C LEU A 13 -43.56 -24.23 -14.92
N ALA A 14 -42.67 -24.59 -13.99
CA ALA A 14 -42.03 -25.90 -13.98
C ALA A 14 -43.04 -27.05 -13.89
N ASP A 15 -44.04 -26.92 -13.02
CA ASP A 15 -45.12 -27.91 -12.88
C ASP A 15 -45.96 -28.01 -14.17
N SER A 16 -46.13 -26.91 -14.90
CA SER A 16 -46.91 -26.87 -16.16
C SER A 16 -46.12 -27.28 -17.41
N THR A 17 -44.78 -27.31 -17.34
CA THR A 17 -43.91 -27.66 -18.48
C THR A 17 -43.23 -29.01 -18.31
N ASN A 18 -43.51 -29.74 -17.22
CA ASN A 18 -42.81 -30.97 -16.86
C ASN A 18 -42.96 -32.08 -17.91
N ASP A 19 -44.12 -32.11 -18.59
CA ASP A 19 -44.43 -33.10 -19.63
C ASP A 19 -44.13 -32.61 -21.06
N LEU A 20 -43.60 -31.40 -21.22
CA LEU A 20 -43.32 -30.78 -22.53
C LEU A 20 -41.84 -30.87 -22.87
N THR A 21 -41.54 -31.21 -24.13
CA THR A 21 -40.15 -31.18 -24.61
C THR A 21 -39.68 -29.74 -24.86
N THR A 22 -38.37 -29.54 -24.91
CA THR A 22 -37.76 -28.24 -25.28
C THR A 22 -38.20 -27.76 -26.67
N LYS A 23 -38.51 -28.70 -27.58
CA LYS A 23 -39.05 -28.40 -28.90
C LYS A 23 -40.49 -27.91 -28.82
N ASP A 24 -41.33 -28.58 -28.05
CA ASP A 24 -42.73 -28.16 -27.83
C ASP A 24 -42.80 -26.75 -27.25
N LEU A 25 -41.89 -26.42 -26.32
CA LEU A 25 -41.79 -25.10 -25.72
C LEU A 25 -41.31 -24.03 -26.73
N SER A 26 -40.36 -24.36 -27.60
CA SER A 26 -39.90 -23.47 -28.65
C SER A 26 -40.99 -23.18 -29.70
N ASP A 27 -41.74 -24.22 -30.07
CA ASP A 27 -42.85 -24.10 -31.02
C ASP A 27 -44.01 -23.31 -30.42
N ALA A 28 -44.37 -23.59 -29.17
CA ALA A 28 -45.37 -22.81 -28.43
C ALA A 28 -44.99 -21.32 -28.34
N LEU A 29 -43.71 -21.03 -28.05
CA LEU A 29 -43.20 -19.67 -27.99
C LEU A 29 -43.25 -18.99 -29.37
N SER A 30 -42.86 -19.70 -30.42
CA SER A 30 -42.91 -19.21 -31.80
C SER A 30 -44.33 -18.90 -32.26
N ILE A 31 -45.31 -19.75 -31.92
CA ILE A 31 -46.74 -19.56 -32.19
C ILE A 31 -47.26 -18.32 -31.47
N LYS A 32 -46.87 -18.14 -30.19
CA LYS A 32 -47.28 -16.98 -29.41
C LYS A 32 -46.75 -15.67 -30.01
N TYR A 33 -45.47 -15.62 -30.38
CA TYR A 33 -44.91 -14.47 -31.09
C TYR A 33 -45.59 -14.19 -32.43
N THR A 34 -46.02 -15.22 -33.17
CA THR A 34 -46.80 -15.03 -34.39
C THR A 34 -48.17 -14.42 -34.10
N LYS A 35 -48.87 -14.88 -33.05
CA LYS A 35 -50.16 -14.32 -32.62
C LYS A 35 -50.02 -12.87 -32.16
N ASP A 36 -48.93 -12.53 -31.50
CA ASP A 36 -48.63 -11.18 -31.01
C ASP A 36 -48.03 -10.27 -32.12
N SER A 37 -48.05 -10.71 -33.38
CA SER A 37 -47.50 -10.00 -34.55
C SER A 37 -45.98 -9.71 -34.48
N GLU A 38 -45.25 -10.38 -33.60
CA GLU A 38 -43.80 -10.28 -33.43
C GLU A 38 -43.05 -11.24 -34.37
N ARG A 39 -43.22 -11.04 -35.69
CA ARG A 39 -42.71 -11.95 -36.73
C ARG A 39 -41.21 -12.22 -36.64
N VAL A 40 -40.41 -11.18 -36.35
CA VAL A 40 -38.95 -11.28 -36.22
C VAL A 40 -38.56 -12.19 -35.05
N ARG A 41 -39.25 -12.09 -33.91
CA ARG A 41 -38.98 -12.93 -32.74
C ARG A 41 -39.36 -14.39 -33.00
N SER A 42 -40.49 -14.63 -33.65
CA SER A 42 -40.88 -15.98 -34.08
C SER A 42 -39.83 -16.62 -35.00
N GLN A 43 -39.29 -15.87 -35.98
CA GLN A 43 -38.23 -16.35 -36.88
C GLN A 43 -36.91 -16.63 -36.14
N ILE A 44 -36.53 -15.79 -35.18
CA ILE A 44 -35.33 -15.98 -34.36
C ILE A 44 -35.49 -17.22 -33.48
N THR A 45 -36.62 -17.40 -32.80
CA THR A 45 -36.87 -18.55 -31.91
C THR A 45 -36.74 -19.87 -32.67
N LYS A 46 -37.34 -19.98 -33.86
CA LYS A 46 -37.17 -21.16 -34.74
C LYS A 46 -35.72 -21.35 -35.18
N SER A 47 -35.07 -20.27 -35.61
CA SER A 47 -33.68 -20.33 -36.08
C SER A 47 -32.68 -20.72 -34.99
N VAL A 48 -32.97 -20.39 -33.73
CA VAL A 48 -32.15 -20.71 -32.55
C VAL A 48 -32.42 -22.13 -32.07
N ALA A 49 -33.67 -22.59 -32.09
CA ALA A 49 -34.05 -23.93 -31.65
C ALA A 49 -33.43 -25.05 -32.51
N ASP A 50 -33.32 -24.83 -33.82
CA ASP A 50 -32.75 -25.79 -34.77
C ASP A 50 -31.25 -25.55 -35.06
N ALA A 51 -30.60 -24.59 -34.39
CA ALA A 51 -29.20 -24.25 -34.64
C ALA A 51 -28.22 -25.18 -33.91
N SER A 52 -27.10 -25.49 -34.58
CA SER A 52 -25.99 -26.21 -33.96
C SER A 52 -25.29 -25.36 -32.88
N PRO A 53 -24.61 -25.97 -31.89
CA PRO A 53 -23.89 -25.25 -30.83
C PRO A 53 -22.88 -24.22 -31.35
N LEU A 54 -22.20 -24.53 -32.47
CA LEU A 54 -21.26 -23.61 -33.13
C LEU A 54 -21.96 -22.39 -33.73
N ARG A 55 -23.14 -22.58 -34.33
CA ARG A 55 -23.95 -21.49 -34.88
C ARG A 55 -24.50 -20.60 -33.77
N LEU A 56 -24.94 -21.19 -32.66
CA LEU A 56 -25.38 -20.45 -31.46
C LEU A 56 -24.25 -19.60 -30.87
N LYS A 57 -23.03 -20.13 -30.83
CA LYS A 57 -21.85 -19.38 -30.38
C LYS A 57 -21.59 -18.14 -31.24
N ARG A 58 -21.63 -18.29 -32.57
CA ARG A 58 -21.48 -17.17 -33.52
C ARG A 58 -22.59 -16.13 -33.38
N ILE A 59 -23.84 -16.57 -33.22
CA ILE A 59 -24.98 -15.66 -32.99
C ILE A 59 -24.76 -14.85 -31.71
N LYS A 60 -24.35 -15.51 -30.62
CA LYS A 60 -24.02 -14.83 -29.35
C LYS A 60 -22.90 -13.80 -29.51
N GLU A 61 -21.84 -14.14 -30.23
CA GLU A 61 -20.70 -13.25 -30.49
C GLU A 61 -21.05 -12.07 -31.40
N SER A 62 -22.03 -12.24 -32.30
CA SER A 62 -22.45 -11.19 -33.26
C SER A 62 -23.42 -10.16 -32.69
N ILE A 63 -24.03 -10.41 -31.53
CA ILE A 63 -24.92 -9.46 -30.88
C ILE A 63 -24.05 -8.38 -30.22
N PRO A 64 -24.11 -7.12 -30.69
CA PRO A 64 -23.32 -6.05 -30.10
C PRO A 64 -23.82 -5.84 -28.67
N THR A 65 -23.00 -6.27 -27.70
CA THR A 65 -23.27 -5.97 -26.30
C THR A 65 -23.04 -4.47 -26.15
N PRO A 66 -24.02 -3.67 -25.67
CA PRO A 66 -23.75 -2.27 -25.37
C PRO A 66 -22.56 -2.25 -24.41
N THR A 67 -21.43 -1.74 -24.89
CA THR A 67 -20.22 -1.63 -24.07
C THR A 67 -20.46 -0.45 -23.15
N THR A 68 -21.25 -0.65 -22.11
CA THR A 68 -21.22 0.26 -20.96
C THR A 68 -19.78 0.17 -20.47
N ALA A 69 -18.99 1.20 -20.73
CA ALA A 69 -17.62 1.29 -20.23
C ALA A 69 -17.69 1.02 -18.72
N GLN A 70 -17.28 -0.17 -18.30
CA GLN A 70 -17.34 -0.53 -16.90
C GLN A 70 -16.34 0.38 -16.20
N ILE A 71 -16.85 1.29 -15.37
CA ILE A 71 -16.01 2.22 -14.62
C ILE A 71 -15.11 1.37 -13.71
N LYS A 72 -13.79 1.43 -13.95
CA LYS A 72 -12.81 0.70 -13.14
C LYS A 72 -12.96 1.13 -11.68
N LYS A 73 -13.26 0.18 -10.80
CA LYS A 73 -13.30 0.41 -9.36
C LYS A 73 -11.88 0.48 -8.81
N TYR A 74 -11.69 1.29 -7.78
CA TYR A 74 -10.42 1.37 -7.07
C TYR A 74 -10.17 0.09 -6.28
N GLY A 75 -8.95 -0.44 -6.41
CA GLY A 75 -8.42 -1.44 -5.49
C GLY A 75 -8.23 -0.88 -4.08
N SER A 76 -7.98 -1.76 -3.10
CA SER A 76 -7.75 -1.33 -1.70
C SER A 76 -6.47 -0.49 -1.57
N GLU A 77 -5.40 -0.88 -2.26
CA GLU A 77 -4.12 -0.16 -2.29
C GLU A 77 -4.23 1.18 -3.05
N GLU A 78 -4.87 1.18 -4.23
CA GLU A 78 -5.12 2.41 -5.01
C GLU A 78 -5.95 3.42 -4.20
N ALA A 79 -6.98 2.95 -3.47
CA ALA A 79 -7.80 3.79 -2.61
C ALA A 79 -7.03 4.30 -1.38
N LEU A 80 -6.12 3.50 -0.82
CA LEU A 80 -5.25 3.94 0.27
C LEU A 80 -4.27 5.01 -0.19
N ALA A 81 -3.67 4.86 -1.38
CA ALA A 81 -2.79 5.88 -1.95
C ALA A 81 -3.54 7.21 -2.12
N LEU A 82 -4.72 7.19 -2.76
CA LEU A 82 -5.56 8.37 -2.91
C LEU A 82 -5.95 9.00 -1.56
N PHE A 83 -6.25 8.17 -0.55
CA PHE A 83 -6.59 8.62 0.79
C PHE A 83 -5.44 9.40 1.46
N LEU A 84 -4.19 8.94 1.27
CA LEU A 84 -3.00 9.56 1.83
C LEU A 84 -2.58 10.81 1.04
N ASP A 85 -2.58 10.74 -0.29
CA ASP A 85 -2.17 11.84 -1.16
C ASP A 85 -3.09 13.07 -1.03
N LEU A 86 -4.37 12.84 -0.73
CA LEU A 86 -5.35 13.90 -0.49
C LEU A 86 -5.52 14.26 1.00
N GLU A 87 -4.70 13.68 1.89
CA GLU A 87 -4.73 13.92 3.34
C GLU A 87 -6.14 13.82 3.94
N LEU A 88 -6.91 12.82 3.50
CA LEU A 88 -8.30 12.67 3.91
C LEU A 88 -8.39 12.18 5.36
N SER A 89 -9.37 12.70 6.10
CA SER A 89 -9.85 12.05 7.31
C SER A 89 -10.82 10.91 6.94
N LYS A 90 -11.05 9.97 7.88
CA LYS A 90 -12.08 8.93 7.70
C LYS A 90 -13.43 9.53 7.31
N GLU A 91 -13.85 10.58 8.01
CA GLU A 91 -15.12 11.26 7.75
C GLU A 91 -15.18 11.89 6.35
N LYS A 92 -14.12 12.60 5.93
CA LYS A 92 -14.04 13.19 4.59
C LYS A 92 -14.13 12.11 3.51
N TYR A 93 -13.42 11.00 3.69
CA TYR A 93 -13.46 9.86 2.78
C TYR A 93 -14.85 9.23 2.68
N GLU A 94 -15.51 8.98 3.81
CA GLU A 94 -16.85 8.39 3.83
C GLU A 94 -17.89 9.32 3.19
N LYS A 95 -17.80 10.64 3.42
CA LYS A 95 -18.63 11.65 2.76
C LYS A 95 -18.40 11.65 1.24
N LEU A 96 -17.15 11.66 0.79
CA LEU A 96 -16.79 11.60 -0.62
C LEU A 96 -17.38 10.35 -1.29
N ARG A 97 -17.15 9.17 -0.71
CA ARG A 97 -17.68 7.91 -1.21
C ARG A 97 -19.21 7.93 -1.30
N THR A 98 -19.88 8.39 -0.25
CA THR A 98 -21.35 8.47 -0.21
C THR A 98 -21.88 9.41 -1.29
N SER A 99 -21.21 10.55 -1.52
CA SER A 99 -21.56 11.48 -2.58
C SER A 99 -21.46 10.83 -3.96
N LEU A 100 -20.35 10.17 -4.27
CA LEU A 100 -20.17 9.47 -5.55
C LEU A 100 -21.23 8.38 -5.77
N MET A 101 -21.54 7.60 -4.73
CA MET A 101 -22.59 6.58 -4.79
C MET A 101 -23.97 7.18 -5.09
N ARG A 102 -24.31 8.35 -4.53
CA ARG A 102 -25.57 9.04 -4.81
C ARG A 102 -25.69 9.46 -6.28
N HIS A 103 -24.56 9.73 -6.94
CA HIS A 103 -24.49 10.04 -8.37
C HIS A 103 -24.29 8.79 -9.25
N GLY A 104 -24.53 7.58 -8.72
CA GLY A 104 -24.45 6.32 -9.47
C GLY A 104 -23.02 5.79 -9.67
N ALA A 105 -22.01 6.38 -9.03
CA ALA A 105 -20.60 5.98 -9.14
C ALA A 105 -20.13 5.24 -7.87
N ASP A 106 -20.28 3.91 -7.84
CA ASP A 106 -19.71 3.05 -6.79
C ASP A 106 -18.29 2.61 -7.15
N VAL A 107 -17.36 3.55 -7.08
CA VAL A 107 -15.95 3.35 -7.51
C VAL A 107 -14.97 3.20 -6.35
N LEU A 108 -15.26 3.74 -5.17
CA LEU A 108 -14.39 3.70 -4.00
C LEU A 108 -14.79 2.56 -3.04
N PRO A 109 -13.83 1.76 -2.54
CA PRO A 109 -14.12 0.71 -1.58
C PRO A 109 -14.57 1.29 -0.23
N GLY A 110 -15.21 0.47 0.61
CA GLY A 110 -15.53 0.88 1.99
C GLY A 110 -14.27 1.08 2.83
N TYR A 111 -14.33 1.97 3.84
CA TYR A 111 -13.17 2.31 4.68
C TYR A 111 -12.49 1.11 5.36
N LYS A 112 -13.23 0.02 5.64
CA LYS A 112 -12.67 -1.24 6.15
C LYS A 112 -11.51 -1.79 5.30
N HIS A 113 -11.61 -1.63 3.97
CA HIS A 113 -10.59 -2.11 3.04
C HIS A 113 -9.32 -1.24 3.11
N ILE A 114 -9.49 0.07 3.28
CA ILE A 114 -8.38 1.00 3.56
C ILE A 114 -7.71 0.66 4.88
N THR A 115 -8.48 0.36 5.93
CA THR A 115 -7.93 -0.05 7.22
C THR A 115 -7.08 -1.31 7.07
N GLN A 116 -7.56 -2.32 6.34
CA GLN A 116 -6.79 -3.54 6.09
C GLN A 116 -5.51 -3.25 5.29
N ALA A 117 -5.58 -2.42 4.25
CA ALA A 117 -4.41 -2.01 3.49
C ALA A 117 -3.38 -1.25 4.35
N LYS A 118 -3.83 -0.41 5.30
CA LYS A 118 -2.96 0.26 6.28
C LYS A 118 -2.25 -0.75 7.19
N ILE A 119 -2.97 -1.78 7.66
CA ILE A 119 -2.39 -2.84 8.49
C ILE A 119 -1.35 -3.63 7.70
N ASN A 120 -1.67 -4.00 6.46
CA ASN A 120 -0.77 -4.75 5.57
C ASN A 120 0.48 -3.95 5.19
N SER A 121 0.45 -2.63 5.33
CA SER A 121 1.59 -1.72 5.03
C SER A 121 2.50 -1.45 6.25
N ARG A 122 2.25 -2.09 7.40
CA ARG A 122 3.04 -1.93 8.63
C ARG A 122 4.03 -3.08 8.82
N PRO A 123 5.22 -2.82 9.37
CA PRO A 123 6.11 -3.89 9.80
C PRO A 123 5.49 -4.68 10.96
N LEU A 124 5.90 -5.95 11.11
CA LEU A 124 5.25 -6.91 11.99
C LEU A 124 5.36 -6.54 13.47
N ARG A 125 6.58 -6.30 13.98
CA ARG A 125 6.80 -5.94 15.39
C ARG A 125 7.05 -4.44 15.50
N THR A 126 6.03 -3.74 15.97
CA THR A 126 6.11 -2.34 16.38
C THR A 126 5.63 -2.22 17.81
N GLU A 127 6.46 -1.63 18.66
CA GLU A 127 6.17 -1.36 20.06
C GLU A 127 5.66 0.07 20.20
N PHE A 128 4.61 0.23 20.98
CA PHE A 128 4.00 1.53 21.27
C PHE A 128 3.90 1.67 22.79
N THR A 129 4.35 2.82 23.28
CA THR A 129 4.14 3.26 24.66
C THR A 129 3.44 4.61 24.63
N GLU A 130 3.11 5.16 25.79
CA GLU A 130 2.55 6.51 25.89
C GLU A 130 3.54 7.59 25.43
N VAL A 131 4.85 7.30 25.45
CA VAL A 131 5.92 8.27 25.24
C VAL A 131 6.77 8.01 24.01
N SER A 132 6.60 6.86 23.36
CA SER A 132 7.44 6.44 22.24
C SER A 132 6.76 5.40 21.36
N ALA A 133 7.24 5.30 20.12
CA ALA A 133 7.00 4.14 19.27
C ALA A 133 8.31 3.70 18.62
N LYS A 134 8.52 2.39 18.54
CA LYS A 134 9.74 1.80 17.98
C LYS A 134 9.38 0.59 17.12
N ALA A 135 9.84 0.57 15.88
CA ALA A 135 9.84 -0.62 15.04
C ALA A 135 11.14 -1.39 15.22
N ASN A 136 11.06 -2.72 15.19
CA ASN A 136 12.25 -3.55 15.08
C ASN A 136 12.90 -3.31 13.70
N LEU A 137 14.22 -3.05 13.66
CA LEU A 137 14.90 -2.70 12.40
C LEU A 137 14.84 -3.83 11.38
N GLN A 138 14.98 -5.11 11.80
CA GLN A 138 14.88 -6.24 10.89
C GLN A 138 13.50 -6.27 10.21
N ASP A 139 12.41 -6.21 10.99
CA ASP A 139 11.06 -6.28 10.42
C ASP A 139 10.75 -5.08 9.52
N LEU A 140 11.27 -3.89 9.87
CA LEU A 140 11.14 -2.70 9.03
C LEU A 140 11.83 -2.89 7.69
N MET A 141 13.03 -3.46 7.67
CA MET A 141 13.82 -3.67 6.46
C MET A 141 13.31 -4.86 5.64
N ASP A 142 12.82 -5.92 6.29
CA ASP A 142 12.15 -7.05 5.65
C ASP A 142 10.92 -6.56 4.88
N HIS A 143 10.06 -5.81 5.57
CA HIS A 143 8.87 -5.23 4.99
C HIS A 143 9.22 -4.23 3.88
N THR A 144 10.28 -3.43 4.05
CA THR A 144 10.71 -2.46 3.05
C THR A 144 11.22 -3.14 1.78
N ALA A 145 12.07 -4.17 1.91
CA ALA A 145 12.57 -4.94 0.78
C ALA A 145 11.43 -5.65 0.04
N LYS A 146 10.52 -6.30 0.77
CA LYS A 146 9.35 -6.96 0.20
C LYS A 146 8.49 -5.98 -0.60
N ARG A 147 8.08 -4.86 0.00
CA ARG A 147 7.25 -3.85 -0.68
C ARG A 147 7.94 -3.19 -1.86
N LEU A 148 9.26 -3.00 -1.77
CA LEU A 148 10.03 -2.46 -2.88
C LEU A 148 10.01 -3.42 -4.07
N LEU A 149 10.28 -4.71 -3.85
CA LEU A 149 10.24 -5.72 -4.91
C LEU A 149 8.84 -5.88 -5.51
N GLU A 150 7.79 -5.88 -4.68
CA GLU A 150 6.38 -5.92 -5.14
C GLU A 150 5.97 -4.68 -5.95
N SER A 151 6.68 -3.55 -5.79
CA SER A 151 6.39 -2.31 -6.50
C SER A 151 7.02 -2.22 -7.89
N LEU A 152 7.97 -3.11 -8.20
CA LEU A 152 8.63 -3.14 -9.50
C LEU A 152 7.73 -3.80 -10.56
N PRO A 153 7.82 -3.39 -11.83
CA PRO A 153 7.13 -4.06 -12.93
C PRO A 153 7.48 -5.54 -13.00
N GLU A 154 6.50 -6.40 -13.29
CA GLU A 154 6.66 -7.86 -13.31
C GLU A 154 7.83 -8.32 -14.20
N ASN A 155 7.97 -7.71 -15.39
CA ASN A 155 9.05 -7.96 -16.33
C ASN A 155 10.44 -7.56 -15.79
N GLU A 156 10.53 -6.56 -14.90
CA GLU A 156 11.78 -6.19 -14.24
C GLU A 156 12.12 -7.18 -13.12
N VAL A 157 11.12 -7.64 -12.36
CA VAL A 157 11.34 -8.58 -11.25
C VAL A 157 11.82 -9.95 -11.75
N GLU A 158 11.31 -10.41 -12.90
CA GLU A 158 11.71 -11.67 -13.53
C GLU A 158 13.20 -11.73 -13.86
N ILE A 159 13.81 -10.62 -14.25
CA ILE A 159 15.23 -10.54 -14.61
C ILE A 159 16.16 -10.21 -13.44
N LEU A 160 15.62 -9.92 -12.25
CA LEU A 160 16.44 -9.62 -11.07
C LEU A 160 17.33 -10.81 -10.69
N PRO A 161 18.61 -10.57 -10.36
CA PRO A 161 19.47 -11.56 -9.72
C PRO A 161 18.87 -12.06 -8.39
N GLU A 162 19.23 -13.29 -8.01
CA GLU A 162 18.80 -13.87 -6.74
C GLU A 162 19.38 -13.13 -5.53
N LYS A 163 20.54 -12.48 -5.66
CA LYS A 163 21.21 -11.76 -4.58
C LYS A 163 21.26 -10.27 -4.88
N LEU A 164 20.69 -9.49 -3.97
CA LEU A 164 20.63 -8.05 -4.05
C LEU A 164 21.08 -7.41 -2.73
N THR A 165 21.55 -6.18 -2.81
CA THR A 165 21.87 -5.34 -1.66
C THR A 165 21.06 -4.07 -1.72
N LEU A 166 20.28 -3.80 -0.68
CA LEU A 166 19.56 -2.56 -0.48
C LEU A 166 20.43 -1.58 0.30
N ILE A 167 20.97 -0.59 -0.40
CA ILE A 167 21.70 0.52 0.20
C ILE A 167 20.69 1.52 0.76
N SER A 168 20.87 1.88 2.01
CA SER A 168 20.03 2.85 2.73
C SER A 168 20.88 3.88 3.45
N LYS A 169 20.36 5.10 3.57
CA LYS A 169 20.88 6.08 4.52
C LYS A 169 19.95 6.15 5.72
N TRP A 170 20.49 6.48 6.88
CA TRP A 170 19.68 6.67 8.08
C TRP A 170 20.28 7.77 8.94
N GLY A 171 19.53 8.16 9.97
CA GLY A 171 19.98 9.08 11.00
C GLY A 171 18.86 9.45 11.96
N CYS A 172 19.13 10.46 12.77
CA CYS A 172 18.23 10.93 13.83
C CYS A 172 18.22 12.45 13.91
N ASP A 173 17.11 13.00 14.36
CA ASP A 173 16.89 14.44 14.50
C ASP A 173 15.95 14.75 15.66
N GLY A 174 16.08 15.96 16.20
CA GLY A 174 15.27 16.52 17.27
C GLY A 174 14.42 17.69 16.80
N SER A 175 13.16 17.72 17.19
CA SER A 175 12.25 18.83 16.95
C SER A 175 11.62 19.32 18.25
N SER A 176 11.62 20.64 18.45
CA SER A 176 11.04 21.31 19.61
C SER A 176 9.87 22.21 19.21
N GLY A 177 9.05 22.60 20.18
CA GLY A 177 7.94 23.54 19.95
C GLY A 177 6.66 22.87 19.44
N GLN A 178 6.51 21.57 19.71
CA GLN A 178 5.28 20.84 19.41
C GLN A 178 4.17 21.27 20.37
N SER A 179 2.91 21.12 19.94
CA SER A 179 1.75 21.36 20.79
C SER A 179 1.75 20.42 21.99
N VAL A 180 1.67 20.98 23.19
CA VAL A 180 1.61 20.20 24.44
C VAL A 180 0.17 19.82 24.73
N TYR A 181 -0.11 18.53 24.78
CA TYR A 181 -1.41 18.00 25.15
C TYR A 181 -1.44 17.70 26.65
N LYS A 182 -2.59 17.93 27.29
CA LYS A 182 -2.82 17.56 28.70
C LYS A 182 -3.06 16.06 28.86
N GLN A 183 -2.30 15.24 28.15
CA GLN A 183 -2.43 13.79 28.17
C GLN A 183 -1.84 13.25 29.48
N ARG A 184 -2.54 12.31 30.10
CA ARG A 184 -2.02 11.60 31.27
C ARG A 184 -0.90 10.67 30.80
N ILE A 185 0.32 10.93 31.24
CA ILE A 185 1.45 10.01 31.09
C ILE A 185 1.59 9.26 32.43
N SER A 186 1.64 7.95 32.37
CA SER A 186 1.75 7.05 33.53
C SER A 186 3.12 7.09 34.23
N SER A 187 4.12 7.75 33.62
CA SER A 187 5.44 7.95 34.20
C SER A 187 5.44 9.06 35.25
N ASN A 188 6.05 8.81 36.40
CA ASN A 188 6.31 9.83 37.42
C ASN A 188 7.47 10.79 37.05
N ASP A 189 8.02 10.68 35.84
CA ASP A 189 9.10 11.53 35.36
C ASP A 189 8.53 12.87 34.86
N ALA A 190 8.69 13.92 35.66
CA ALA A 190 8.25 15.28 35.34
C ALA A 190 9.01 15.91 34.16
N THR A 191 10.07 15.28 33.65
CA THR A 191 10.84 15.76 32.50
C THR A 191 10.25 15.35 31.16
N ILE A 192 9.32 14.37 31.15
CA ILE A 192 8.67 13.91 29.93
C ILE A 192 7.61 14.92 29.51
N SER A 193 7.78 15.45 28.29
CA SER A 193 6.86 16.39 27.66
C SER A 193 6.78 16.10 26.17
N ASP A 194 5.54 16.09 25.66
CA ASP A 194 5.21 16.00 24.24
C ASP A 194 5.49 17.29 23.45
N GLY A 195 6.00 18.33 24.11
CA GLY A 195 6.47 19.56 23.46
C GLY A 195 7.79 19.40 22.67
N ASN A 196 8.47 18.26 22.83
CA ASN A 196 9.66 17.91 22.07
C ASN A 196 9.55 16.47 21.54
N MET A 197 10.08 16.24 20.34
CA MET A 197 10.11 14.94 19.71
C MET A 197 11.51 14.66 19.19
N PHE A 198 12.02 13.46 19.48
CA PHE A 198 13.25 12.94 18.91
C PHE A 198 12.93 11.71 18.07
N MET A 199 13.47 11.62 16.86
CA MET A 199 13.14 10.55 15.92
C MET A 199 14.37 10.03 15.20
N ALA A 200 14.35 8.73 14.87
CA ALA A 200 15.32 8.09 13.99
C ALA A 200 14.60 7.48 12.78
N SER A 201 15.19 7.61 11.60
CA SER A 201 14.57 7.17 10.34
C SER A 201 15.60 6.62 9.36
N VAL A 202 15.13 5.77 8.45
CA VAL A 202 15.90 5.17 7.35
C VAL A 202 15.24 5.47 6.01
N VAL A 203 16.05 5.67 4.98
CA VAL A 203 15.61 5.90 3.60
C VAL A 203 16.31 4.90 2.69
N PRO A 204 15.56 4.01 1.99
CA PRO A 204 16.14 3.18 0.95
C PRO A 204 16.57 4.05 -0.24
N LEU A 205 17.78 3.83 -0.74
CA LEU A 205 18.40 4.63 -1.80
C LEU A 205 18.52 3.86 -3.11
N ARG A 206 19.08 2.65 -3.05
CA ARG A 206 19.45 1.86 -4.23
C ARG A 206 19.33 0.38 -3.95
N LEU A 207 18.77 -0.35 -4.90
CA LEU A 207 18.81 -1.81 -4.93
C LEU A 207 19.79 -2.22 -6.03
N LYS A 208 20.89 -2.86 -5.67
CA LYS A 208 21.95 -3.27 -6.60
C LYS A 208 22.26 -4.76 -6.45
N SER A 209 22.80 -5.34 -7.50
CA SER A 209 23.62 -6.55 -7.43
C SER A 209 25.10 -6.15 -7.46
N ASP A 210 26.00 -7.12 -7.50
CA ASP A 210 27.44 -6.85 -7.65
C ASP A 210 27.78 -6.16 -8.99
N VAL A 211 26.94 -6.36 -10.01
CA VAL A 211 27.22 -5.95 -11.40
C VAL A 211 26.37 -4.76 -11.85
N SER A 212 25.13 -4.66 -11.36
CA SER A 212 24.15 -3.70 -11.89
C SER A 212 23.23 -3.10 -10.82
N LEU A 213 22.74 -1.90 -11.12
CA LEU A 213 21.74 -1.17 -10.34
C LEU A 213 20.34 -1.50 -10.89
N HIS A 214 19.43 -1.95 -10.02
CA HIS A 214 18.09 -2.42 -10.38
C HIS A 214 16.99 -1.45 -9.97
N TRP A 215 17.21 -0.71 -8.88
CA TRP A 215 16.30 0.35 -8.47
C TRP A 215 17.07 1.51 -7.87
N LYS A 216 16.58 2.72 -8.12
CA LYS A 216 17.09 3.95 -7.53
C LYS A 216 15.93 4.79 -7.04
N ASN A 217 16.01 5.24 -5.79
CA ASN A 217 15.03 6.15 -5.23
C ASN A 217 14.96 7.43 -6.09
N PRO A 218 13.80 7.76 -6.68
CA PRO A 218 13.66 8.92 -7.56
C PRO A 218 13.71 10.24 -6.78
N ARG A 219 13.40 10.23 -5.48
CA ARG A 219 13.40 11.40 -4.60
C ARG A 219 14.04 11.09 -3.24
N PRO A 220 15.38 10.91 -3.17
CA PRO A 220 16.09 10.49 -1.95
C PRO A 220 15.98 11.44 -0.75
N SER A 221 15.53 12.68 -0.97
CA SER A 221 15.35 13.71 0.07
C SER A 221 13.86 13.97 0.38
N SER A 222 12.94 13.21 -0.21
CA SER A 222 11.52 13.35 0.05
C SER A 222 11.11 12.61 1.32
N VAL A 223 10.19 13.22 2.08
CA VAL A 223 9.56 12.60 3.25
C VAL A 223 8.81 11.32 2.91
N HIS A 224 8.34 11.13 1.67
CA HIS A 224 7.59 9.94 1.25
C HIS A 224 8.40 8.64 1.30
N TYR A 225 9.74 8.73 1.20
CA TYR A 225 10.63 7.56 1.30
C TYR A 225 11.29 7.45 2.68
N CYS A 226 11.01 8.39 3.59
CA CYS A 226 11.56 8.39 4.94
C CYS A 226 10.74 7.46 5.82
N ARG A 227 11.35 6.34 6.22
CA ARG A 227 10.73 5.30 7.03
C ARG A 227 11.14 5.51 8.49
N PRO A 228 10.20 5.86 9.40
CA PRO A 228 10.53 6.01 10.80
C PRO A 228 10.92 4.67 11.41
N ILE A 229 12.07 4.63 12.08
CA ILE A 229 12.51 3.51 12.92
C ILE A 229 11.88 3.69 14.30
N MET A 230 11.99 4.90 14.85
CA MET A 230 11.42 5.23 16.15
C MET A 230 11.12 6.73 16.26
N PHE A 231 10.24 7.06 17.20
CA PHE A 231 10.15 8.40 17.77
C PHE A 231 9.88 8.31 19.27
N GLN A 232 10.24 9.36 20.00
CA GLN A 232 9.89 9.51 21.41
C GLN A 232 9.70 10.98 21.79
N PHE A 233 8.87 11.23 22.79
CA PHE A 233 8.68 12.55 23.37
C PHE A 233 9.82 12.89 24.32
N ALA A 234 10.89 13.43 23.75
CA ALA A 234 12.08 13.83 24.48
C ALA A 234 12.75 15.01 23.77
N LYS A 235 13.39 15.87 24.56
CA LYS A 235 14.28 16.89 24.02
C LYS A 235 15.58 16.22 23.60
N GLU A 236 16.07 16.58 22.42
CA GLU A 236 17.34 16.10 21.90
C GLU A 236 18.49 16.43 22.86
N SER A 237 19.25 15.41 23.25
CA SER A 237 20.41 15.52 24.14
C SER A 237 21.58 14.67 23.61
N ALA A 238 22.79 15.02 24.05
CA ALA A 238 24.02 14.29 23.73
C ALA A 238 23.93 12.79 24.07
N GLU A 239 23.41 12.48 25.26
CA GLU A 239 23.22 11.10 25.72
C GLU A 239 22.20 10.36 24.87
N LEU A 240 21.08 11.01 24.53
CA LEU A 240 20.03 10.41 23.72
C LEU A 240 20.51 10.08 22.31
N ILE A 241 21.28 10.99 21.69
CA ILE A 241 21.90 10.78 20.38
C ILE A 241 22.81 9.55 20.44
N ARG A 242 23.75 9.51 21.39
CA ARG A 242 24.73 8.41 21.51
C ARG A 242 24.06 7.06 21.75
N THR A 243 23.11 7.01 22.67
CA THR A 243 22.40 5.76 23.00
C THR A 243 21.57 5.27 21.83
N THR A 244 20.88 6.17 21.11
CA THR A 244 20.07 5.80 19.93
C THR A 244 20.94 5.32 18.78
N VAL A 245 22.02 6.03 18.47
CA VAL A 245 22.94 5.65 17.40
C VAL A 245 23.57 4.30 17.70
N LYS A 246 24.05 4.10 18.93
CA LYS A 246 24.61 2.82 19.37
C LYS A 246 23.60 1.67 19.26
N ASP A 247 22.37 1.85 19.73
CA ASP A 247 21.32 0.82 19.65
C ASP A 247 21.01 0.44 18.20
N ILE A 248 20.91 1.43 17.29
CA ILE A 248 20.65 1.16 15.88
C ILE A 248 21.86 0.50 15.21
N GLU A 249 23.09 0.92 15.50
CA GLU A 249 24.30 0.26 15.00
C GLU A 249 24.42 -1.20 15.48
N GLU A 250 24.08 -1.47 16.73
CA GLU A 250 24.00 -2.83 17.26
C GLU A 250 22.94 -3.67 16.52
N GLN A 251 21.77 -3.09 16.22
CA GLN A 251 20.75 -3.75 15.41
C GLN A 251 21.23 -4.00 13.96
N ILE A 252 21.92 -3.03 13.35
CA ILE A 252 22.52 -3.15 12.01
C ILE A 252 23.55 -4.29 12.02
N SER A 253 24.39 -4.41 13.04
CA SER A 253 25.41 -5.47 13.13
C SER A 253 24.81 -6.89 13.18
N LYS A 254 23.56 -7.00 13.66
CA LYS A 254 22.81 -8.26 13.81
C LYS A 254 21.82 -8.48 12.67
N ILE A 255 21.72 -7.55 11.72
CA ILE A 255 20.73 -7.64 10.64
C ILE A 255 21.03 -8.84 9.75
N LYS A 256 19.98 -9.58 9.42
CA LYS A 256 20.03 -10.75 8.55
C LYS A 256 19.52 -10.36 7.18
N LEU A 257 19.99 -11.09 6.16
CA LEU A 257 19.40 -10.99 4.83
C LEU A 257 17.94 -11.46 4.86
N THR A 258 17.15 -10.93 3.95
CA THR A 258 15.72 -11.22 3.84
C THR A 258 15.46 -11.99 2.58
N ARG A 259 14.74 -13.11 2.71
CA ARG A 259 14.32 -13.92 1.57
C ARG A 259 12.88 -13.58 1.19
N VAL A 260 12.70 -13.02 0.01
CA VAL A 260 11.40 -12.63 -0.54
C VAL A 260 11.03 -13.59 -1.66
N GLN A 261 9.85 -14.19 -1.57
CA GLN A 261 9.30 -15.02 -2.64
C GLN A 261 8.61 -14.13 -3.67
N ILE A 262 8.99 -14.29 -4.93
CA ILE A 262 8.34 -13.65 -6.08
C ILE A 262 7.69 -14.75 -6.93
N GLY A 263 6.38 -14.64 -7.12
CA GLY A 263 5.63 -15.58 -7.96
C GLY A 263 5.78 -17.04 -7.53
N GLU A 264 5.70 -17.94 -8.51
CA GLU A 264 5.84 -19.38 -8.31
C GLU A 264 7.32 -19.79 -8.38
N GLY A 265 7.99 -19.80 -7.22
CA GLY A 265 9.26 -20.51 -7.04
C GLY A 265 10.54 -19.67 -7.11
N LYS A 266 10.48 -18.38 -7.50
CA LYS A 266 11.66 -17.50 -7.46
C LYS A 266 11.83 -16.89 -6.06
N TYR A 267 13.05 -16.95 -5.54
CA TYR A 267 13.41 -16.31 -4.28
C TYR A 267 14.52 -15.30 -4.50
N ILE A 268 14.34 -14.10 -3.92
CA ILE A 268 15.34 -13.04 -3.90
C ILE A 268 15.83 -12.87 -2.47
N GLU A 269 17.14 -12.98 -2.30
CA GLU A 269 17.88 -12.69 -1.07
C GLU A 269 18.34 -11.23 -1.10
N CYS A 270 17.85 -10.44 -0.16
CA CYS A 270 18.20 -9.03 -0.01
C CYS A 270 19.07 -8.84 1.22
N SER A 271 20.33 -8.46 1.03
CA SER A 271 21.22 -7.97 2.08
C SER A 271 21.12 -6.44 2.21
N TYR A 272 21.69 -5.88 3.27
CA TYR A 272 21.50 -4.49 3.64
C TYR A 272 22.82 -3.76 3.87
N GLU A 273 22.92 -2.54 3.35
CA GLU A 273 24.05 -1.62 3.55
C GLU A 273 23.48 -0.31 4.12
N PHE A 274 24.02 0.17 5.24
CA PHE A 274 23.52 1.36 5.95
C PHE A 274 24.59 2.43 6.08
N HIS A 275 24.21 3.67 5.81
CA HIS A 275 25.09 4.84 6.00
C HIS A 275 24.44 5.89 6.90
N LEU A 276 25.07 6.16 8.05
CA LEU A 276 24.67 7.24 8.95
C LEU A 276 25.04 8.59 8.35
N THR A 277 24.13 9.14 7.53
CA THR A 277 24.36 10.39 6.78
C THR A 277 23.17 11.34 6.83
N MET A 278 22.04 10.92 7.40
CA MET A 278 20.88 11.80 7.65
C MET A 278 21.01 12.44 9.04
N VAL A 279 22.10 13.14 9.27
CA VAL A 279 22.42 13.78 10.55
C VAL A 279 22.86 15.21 10.32
N ASP A 280 22.53 16.08 11.26
CA ASP A 280 22.95 17.48 11.22
C ASP A 280 24.36 17.67 11.81
N GLY A 281 24.88 18.90 11.76
CA GLY A 281 26.21 19.21 12.30
C GLY A 281 26.32 18.97 13.81
N LYS A 282 25.22 19.12 14.56
CA LYS A 282 25.19 18.92 16.00
C LYS A 282 25.35 17.45 16.36
N VAL A 283 24.59 16.58 15.71
CA VAL A 283 24.71 15.12 15.87
C VAL A 283 26.11 14.66 15.44
N VAL A 284 26.64 15.15 14.33
CA VAL A 284 28.01 14.79 13.89
C VAL A 284 29.06 15.25 14.89
N ASN A 285 28.94 16.45 15.43
CA ASN A 285 29.86 16.96 16.45
C ASN A 285 29.83 16.06 17.69
N GLU A 286 28.63 15.67 18.13
CA GLU A 286 28.44 14.80 19.28
C GLU A 286 29.10 13.43 19.08
N LEU A 287 28.84 12.79 17.93
CA LEU A 287 29.39 11.47 17.61
C LEU A 287 30.90 11.47 17.42
N THR A 288 31.46 12.60 16.95
CA THR A 288 32.90 12.72 16.70
C THR A 288 33.66 13.34 17.87
N GLY A 289 33.01 13.61 19.01
CA GLY A 289 33.63 14.23 20.19
C GLY A 289 34.13 15.67 19.92
N THR A 290 33.50 16.38 18.98
CA THR A 290 33.89 17.74 18.60
C THR A 290 33.10 18.75 19.42
N THR A 291 33.71 19.27 20.49
CA THR A 291 33.03 20.17 21.44
C THR A 291 32.70 21.53 20.83
N SER A 292 33.51 22.02 19.89
CA SER A 292 33.34 23.35 19.31
C SER A 292 32.72 23.30 17.92
N THR A 293 31.65 24.05 17.72
CA THR A 293 31.02 24.25 16.40
C THR A 293 31.91 25.01 15.41
N LEU A 294 33.01 25.61 15.88
CA LEU A 294 34.03 26.26 15.05
C LEU A 294 35.13 25.29 14.58
N SER A 295 35.07 24.04 15.01
CA SER A 295 36.00 22.98 14.60
C SER A 295 35.32 22.06 13.59
N CYS A 296 36.04 21.71 12.52
CA CYS A 296 35.53 20.74 11.55
C CYS A 296 35.46 19.35 12.22
N PRO A 297 34.30 18.67 12.24
CA PRO A 297 34.18 17.37 12.89
C PRO A 297 34.97 16.26 12.18
N ILE A 298 35.28 16.45 10.90
CA ILE A 298 36.02 15.49 10.06
C ILE A 298 37.53 15.63 10.27
N CYS A 299 38.09 16.85 10.06
CA CYS A 299 39.54 17.06 10.09
C CYS A 299 40.07 17.70 11.37
N LYS A 300 39.19 18.01 12.33
CA LYS A 300 39.49 18.62 13.64
C LYS A 300 40.19 19.98 13.60
N ARG A 301 40.27 20.63 12.43
CA ARG A 301 40.82 21.98 12.30
C ARG A 301 39.82 23.02 12.80
N VAL A 302 40.33 23.98 13.57
CA VAL A 302 39.58 25.14 14.05
C VAL A 302 39.61 26.25 13.01
N ARG A 303 38.50 26.95 12.83
CA ARG A 303 38.44 28.17 12.00
C ARG A 303 39.41 29.21 12.56
N ARG A 304 40.52 29.47 11.85
CA ARG A 304 41.38 30.62 12.14
C ARG A 304 40.68 31.89 11.66
N THR A 305 40.22 32.71 12.59
CA THR A 305 39.92 34.11 12.29
C THR A 305 41.25 34.81 12.05
N SER A 306 41.54 35.13 10.79
CA SER A 306 42.57 36.11 10.46
C SER A 306 42.18 37.41 11.16
N VAL A 307 42.90 37.76 12.22
CA VAL A 307 42.86 39.13 12.76
C VAL A 307 43.58 39.98 11.72
N ILE A 308 42.81 40.78 10.98
CA ILE A 308 43.32 41.92 10.20
C ILE A 308 43.28 43.11 11.13
#